data_AF-A0A2V5R446-F1
#
_entry.id   AF-A0A2V5R446-F1
#
_cell.length_a   1.000
_cell.length_b   1.000
_cell.length_c   1.000
_cell.angle_alpha   90.00
_cell.angle_beta   90.00
_cell.angle_gamma   90.00
#
_symmetry.space_group_name_H-M   'P 1'
#
loop_
_entity.id
_entity.type
_entity.pdbx_description
1 polymer ?
#
loop_
_entity_poly.entity_id
_entity_poly.type
_entity_poly.pdbx_seq_one_letter_code
_entity_poly.pdbx_strand_id
1 'polypeptide(L)'
;MHTSNALDPQSPLARAIYDLGIVSGVVFALIFVIVTGAIIYAIFRFRAREGEPDPKQIAGNRKVEIAWTVIPFLIVVFLLVMTL
;
A
#
# COMPACT_ATOMS: atom_id res chain seq x y z
N MET A 1 -2.90 -37.37 -6.05
CA MET A 1 -3.59 -36.59 -5.00
C MET A 1 -3.85 -35.20 -5.57
N HIS A 2 -5.11 -34.78 -5.70
CA HIS A 2 -5.40 -33.38 -6.03
C HIS A 2 -5.00 -32.52 -4.83
N THR A 3 -3.94 -31.73 -4.97
CA THR A 3 -3.45 -30.84 -3.92
C THR A 3 -4.30 -29.59 -3.89
N SER A 4 -5.36 -29.59 -3.07
CA SER A 4 -6.09 -28.35 -2.75
C SER A 4 -5.14 -27.34 -2.12
N ASN A 5 -5.11 -26.13 -2.67
CA ASN A 5 -4.30 -25.02 -2.16
C ASN A 5 -5.07 -23.70 -2.27
N ALA A 6 -4.53 -22.64 -1.66
CA ALA A 6 -5.19 -21.34 -1.57
C ALA A 6 -5.43 -20.64 -2.92
N LEU A 7 -4.71 -21.04 -3.98
CA LEU A 7 -4.83 -20.45 -5.31
C LEU A 7 -5.74 -21.26 -6.25
N ASP A 8 -6.31 -22.36 -5.77
CA ASP A 8 -7.19 -23.25 -6.54
C ASP A 8 -8.49 -23.54 -5.76
N PRO A 9 -9.46 -22.61 -5.76
CA PRO A 9 -10.67 -22.73 -4.95
C PRO A 9 -11.65 -23.81 -5.48
N GLN A 10 -11.87 -24.84 -4.66
CA GLN A 10 -12.71 -26.01 -4.97
C GLN A 10 -14.14 -25.95 -4.42
N SER A 11 -14.52 -24.88 -3.69
CA SER A 11 -15.87 -24.69 -3.14
C SER A 11 -16.34 -23.24 -3.28
N PRO A 12 -17.66 -22.97 -3.22
CA PRO A 12 -18.17 -21.60 -3.27
C PRO A 12 -17.59 -20.69 -2.18
N LEU A 13 -17.43 -21.21 -0.96
CA LEU A 13 -16.80 -20.47 0.15
C LEU A 13 -15.32 -20.19 -0.13
N ALA A 14 -14.58 -21.17 -0.64
CA ALA A 14 -13.17 -20.98 -1.00
C ALA A 14 -13.02 -19.95 -2.12
N ARG A 15 -13.96 -19.90 -3.07
CA ARG A 15 -13.96 -18.93 -4.17
C ARG A 15 -14.18 -17.50 -3.67
N ALA A 16 -15.10 -17.29 -2.73
CA ALA A 16 -15.31 -15.98 -2.10
C ALA A 16 -14.05 -15.48 -1.36
N ILE A 17 -13.37 -16.36 -0.62
CA ILE A 17 -12.11 -16.02 0.06
C ILE A 17 -11.01 -15.70 -0.95
N TYR A 18 -10.90 -16.50 -2.03
CA TYR A 18 -9.94 -16.27 -3.10
C TYR A 18 -10.17 -14.91 -3.77
N ASP A 19 -11.40 -14.59 -4.13
CA ASP A 19 -11.75 -13.32 -4.79
C ASP A 19 -11.44 -12.11 -3.90
N LEU A 20 -11.76 -12.19 -2.60
CA LEU A 20 -11.38 -11.17 -1.61
C LEU A 20 -9.85 -11.03 -1.49
N GLY A 21 -9.14 -12.16 -1.52
CA GLY A 21 -7.67 -12.20 -1.51
C GLY A 21 -7.06 -11.53 -2.74
N ILE A 22 -7.64 -11.74 -3.93
CA ILE A 22 -7.21 -11.08 -5.17
C ILE A 22 -7.43 -9.57 -5.07
N VAL A 23 -8.63 -9.12 -4.65
CA VAL A 23 -8.94 -7.70 -4.50
C VAL A 23 -7.97 -7.03 -3.51
N SER A 24 -7.79 -7.64 -2.34
CA SER A 24 -6.87 -7.13 -1.31
C SER A 24 -5.42 -7.11 -1.81
N GLY A 25 -4.99 -8.17 -2.51
CA GLY A 25 -3.66 -8.28 -3.08
C GLY A 25 -3.36 -7.18 -4.10
N VAL A 26 -4.32 -6.85 -4.97
CA VAL A 26 -4.18 -5.73 -5.92
C VAL A 26 -4.04 -4.40 -5.18
N VAL A 27 -4.85 -4.15 -4.15
CA VAL A 27 -4.76 -2.92 -3.33
C VAL A 27 -3.38 -2.81 -2.67
N PHE A 28 -2.87 -3.90 -2.08
CA PHE A 28 -1.56 -3.91 -1.45
C PHE A 28 -0.42 -3.72 -2.45
N ALA A 29 -0.50 -4.34 -3.64
CA ALA A 29 0.47 -4.14 -4.70
C ALA A 29 0.52 -2.67 -5.16
N LEU A 30 -0.64 -2.02 -5.29
CA LEU A 30 -0.70 -0.59 -5.64
C LEU A 30 -0.05 0.29 -4.55
N ILE A 31 -0.36 0.06 -3.28
CA ILE A 31 0.27 0.77 -2.15
C ILE A 31 1.78 0.56 -2.18
N PHE A 32 2.23 -0.69 -2.38
CA PHE A 32 3.64 -1.04 -2.44
C PHE A 32 4.36 -0.28 -3.55
N VAL A 33 3.79 -0.22 -4.76
CA VAL A 33 4.37 0.51 -5.90
C VAL A 33 4.47 2.01 -5.60
N ILE A 34 3.41 2.61 -5.03
CA ILE A 34 3.38 4.05 -4.71
C ILE A 34 4.43 4.39 -3.65
N VAL A 35 4.46 3.65 -2.54
CA VAL A 35 5.38 3.92 -1.42
C VAL A 35 6.82 3.65 -1.82
N THR A 36 7.09 2.50 -2.43
CA THR A 36 8.42 2.15 -2.93
C THR A 36 8.89 3.16 -3.98
N GLY A 37 8.02 3.56 -4.90
CA GLY A 37 8.32 4.58 -5.90
C GLY A 37 8.65 5.94 -5.29
N ALA A 38 7.91 6.37 -4.28
CA ALA A 38 8.18 7.61 -3.55
C ALA A 38 9.53 7.56 -2.80
N ILE A 39 9.86 6.43 -2.18
CA ILE A 39 11.16 6.23 -1.52
C ILE A 39 12.30 6.24 -2.54
N ILE A 40 12.18 5.48 -3.63
CA ILE A 40 13.16 5.46 -4.73
C ILE A 40 13.38 6.87 -5.27
N TYR A 41 12.29 7.60 -5.55
CA TYR A 41 12.36 8.98 -5.98
C TYR A 41 13.10 9.85 -4.96
N ALA A 42 12.79 9.73 -3.67
CA ALA A 42 13.43 10.51 -2.62
C ALA A 42 14.94 10.23 -2.52
N ILE A 43 15.33 8.95 -2.60
CA ILE A 43 16.73 8.53 -2.59
C ILE A 43 17.51 9.17 -3.73
N PHE A 44 16.98 9.12 -4.96
CA PHE A 44 17.69 9.69 -6.11
C PHE A 44 17.64 11.21 -6.17
N ARG A 45 16.51 11.82 -5.78
CA ARG A 45 16.28 13.26 -5.90
C ARG A 45 16.94 14.08 -4.81
N PHE A 46 16.97 13.57 -3.58
CA PHE A 46 17.48 14.27 -2.39
C PHE A 46 18.79 13.68 -1.87
N ARG A 47 19.53 12.95 -2.71
CA ARG A 47 20.88 12.50 -2.40
C ARG A 47 21.80 13.71 -2.20
N ALA A 48 22.35 13.83 -1.00
CA ALA A 48 23.29 14.88 -0.65
C ALA A 48 24.57 14.83 -1.52
N ARG A 49 25.09 16.01 -1.86
CA ARG A 49 26.35 16.18 -2.61
C ARG A 49 27.33 17.04 -1.81
N GLU A 50 28.61 16.88 -2.11
CA GLU A 50 29.66 17.68 -1.47
C GLU A 50 29.45 19.17 -1.77
N GLY A 51 29.51 19.99 -0.71
CA GLY A 51 29.32 21.43 -0.80
C GLY A 51 27.87 21.90 -0.85
N GLU A 52 26.87 21.01 -0.78
CA GLU A 52 25.47 21.43 -0.64
C GLU A 52 25.21 22.02 0.76
N PRO A 53 24.50 23.16 0.87
CA PRO A 53 24.10 23.72 2.15
C PRO A 53 23.05 22.82 2.82
N ASP A 54 22.92 22.97 4.15
CA ASP A 54 21.93 22.21 4.91
C ASP A 54 20.51 22.43 4.35
N PRO A 55 19.70 21.35 4.25
CA PRO A 55 18.34 21.45 3.75
C PRO A 55 17.48 22.29 4.69
N LYS A 56 16.45 22.92 4.12
CA LYS A 56 15.46 23.68 4.89
C LYS A 56 14.84 22.79 5.96
N GLN A 57 14.96 23.21 7.22
CA GLN A 57 14.37 22.51 8.37
C GLN A 57 12.86 22.76 8.42
N ILE A 58 12.09 21.85 7.82
CA ILE A 58 10.63 21.90 7.81
C ILE A 58 10.13 20.94 8.90
N ALA A 59 9.46 21.48 9.92
CA ALA A 59 9.02 20.70 11.07
C ALA A 59 7.86 19.73 10.77
N GLY A 60 7.04 20.00 9.75
CA GLY A 60 5.92 19.15 9.37
C GLY A 60 4.96 19.80 8.38
N ASN A 61 3.90 19.07 8.03
CA ASN A 61 2.85 19.58 7.16
C ASN A 61 1.52 18.92 7.53
N ARG A 62 0.74 19.61 8.35
CA ARG A 62 -0.56 19.14 8.84
C ARG A 62 -1.52 18.68 7.74
N LYS A 63 -1.51 19.32 6.57
CA LYS A 63 -2.39 18.92 5.45
C LYS A 63 -1.97 17.57 4.87
N VAL A 64 -0.66 17.37 4.71
CA VAL A 64 -0.10 16.11 4.24
C VAL A 64 -0.31 15.00 5.27
N GLU A 65 -0.14 15.34 6.56
CA GLU A 65 -0.40 14.42 7.67
C GLU A 65 -1.85 13.92 7.72
N ILE A 66 -2.81 14.81 7.52
CA ILE A 66 -4.22 14.43 7.43
C ILE A 66 -4.45 13.56 6.20
N ALA A 67 -3.94 13.96 5.03
CA ALA A 67 -4.14 13.24 3.78
C ALA A 67 -3.62 11.79 3.86
N TRP A 68 -2.40 11.59 4.34
CA TRP A 68 -1.82 10.25 4.45
C TRP A 68 -2.44 9.41 5.56
N THR A 69 -3.24 9.98 6.46
CA THR A 69 -3.92 9.22 7.53
C THR A 69 -5.31 8.79 7.07
N VAL A 70 -6.03 9.72 6.42
CA VAL A 70 -7.38 9.47 5.90
C VAL A 70 -7.36 8.46 4.77
N ILE A 71 -6.38 8.52 3.86
CA ILE A 71 -6.32 7.60 2.71
C ILE A 71 -6.19 6.13 3.17
N PRO A 72 -5.21 5.73 4.01
CA PRO A 72 -5.13 4.36 4.53
C PRO A 72 -6.36 3.95 5.34
N PHE A 73 -6.92 4.87 6.12
CA PHE A 73 -8.15 4.59 6.87
C PHE A 73 -9.31 4.21 5.94
N LEU A 74 -9.55 4.98 4.87
CA LEU A 74 -10.60 4.69 3.90
C LEU A 74 -10.36 3.37 3.14
N ILE A 75 -9.10 3.07 2.83
CA ILE A 75 -8.73 1.78 2.20
C ILE A 75 -9.11 0.61 3.10
N VAL A 76 -8.79 0.69 4.40
CA VAL A 76 -9.13 -0.37 5.37
C VAL A 76 -10.65 -0.48 5.55
N VAL A 77 -11.38 0.64 5.63
CA VAL A 77 -12.85 0.63 5.71
C VAL A 77 -13.45 -0.05 4.48
N PHE A 78 -12.95 0.24 3.29
CA PHE A 78 -13.40 -0.42 2.05
C PHE A 78 -13.18 -1.93 2.09
N LEU A 79 -11.98 -2.39 2.48
CA LEU A 79 -11.67 -3.81 2.61
C LEU A 79 -12.53 -4.49 3.69
N LEU A 80 -12.80 -3.80 4.79
CA LEU A 80 -13.69 -4.29 5.85
C LEU A 80 -15.11 -4.52 5.33
N VAL A 81 -15.67 -3.57 4.56
CA VAL A 81 -16.99 -3.72 3.96
C VAL A 81 -17.05 -4.90 2.98
N MET A 82 -15.96 -5.18 2.26
CA MET A 82 -15.88 -6.36 1.38
C MET A 82 -15.73 -7.68 2.14
N THR A 83 -15.25 -7.62 3.38
CA THR A 83 -15.01 -8.79 4.22
C THR A 83 -16.26 -9.25 4.97
N LEU A 84 -17.11 -8.30 5.37
CA LEU A 84 -18.38 -8.53 6.09
C LEU A 84 -19.50 -8.98 5.14
#